data_AF-A0A5C5VX87-F1
#
_entry.id   AF-A0A5C5VX87-F1
#
_cell.length_a   1.000
_cell.length_b   1.000
_cell.length_c   1.000
_cell.angle_alpha   90.00
_cell.angle_beta   90.00
_cell.angle_gamma   90.00
#
_symmetry.space_group_name_H-M   'P 1'
#
loop_
_entity.id
_entity.type
_entity.pdbx_description
1 polymer ?
#
loop_
_entity_poly.entity_id
_entity_poly.type
_entity_poly.pdbx_seq_one_letter_code
_entity_poly.pdbx_strand_id
1 'polypeptide(L)'
;MKDDSATHAVLPIVEYERLLARVEAQDMIRELNDPATEWIDADDFALQLAASRITKARKKAGLTQKQLGDKLGLPQSQISRIEKNPDRTTVRTLKKIAAALGVNVSALV
;
A
#
# COMPACT_ATOMS: atom_id res chain seq x y z
N MET A 1 -21.27 25.99 -26.46
CA MET A 1 -20.41 26.36 -25.32
C MET A 1 -19.44 25.21 -25.13
N LYS A 2 -18.13 25.39 -25.36
CA LYS A 2 -17.16 24.29 -25.20
C LYS A 2 -17.09 23.94 -23.72
N ASP A 3 -17.25 22.65 -23.46
CA ASP A 3 -17.10 21.99 -22.16
C ASP A 3 -15.66 22.20 -21.68
N ASP A 4 -15.47 23.16 -20.76
CA ASP A 4 -14.18 23.50 -20.16
C ASP A 4 -14.11 22.90 -18.75
N SER A 5 -14.46 21.62 -18.65
CA SER A 5 -14.30 20.86 -17.43
C SER A 5 -12.81 20.62 -17.22
N ALA A 6 -12.20 21.43 -16.35
CA ALA A 6 -10.80 21.30 -15.98
C ALA A 6 -10.48 19.83 -15.61
N THR A 7 -9.64 19.18 -16.40
CA THR A 7 -9.30 17.76 -16.26
C THR A 7 -8.12 17.53 -15.30
N HIS A 8 -7.38 18.59 -15.00
CA HIS A 8 -6.16 18.54 -14.19
C HIS A 8 -6.06 19.80 -13.33
N ALA A 9 -5.54 19.67 -12.11
CA ALA A 9 -5.25 20.78 -11.20
C ALA A 9 -3.80 20.70 -10.72
N VAL A 10 -3.13 21.86 -10.63
CA VAL A 10 -1.77 21.96 -10.07
C VAL A 10 -1.90 22.38 -8.61
N LEU A 11 -1.33 21.58 -7.72
CA LEU A 11 -1.38 21.78 -6.28
C LEU A 11 0.03 21.77 -5.69
N PRO A 12 0.30 22.57 -4.64
CA PRO A 12 1.51 22.39 -3.83
C PRO A 12 1.59 20.94 -3.32
N ILE A 13 2.78 20.35 -3.35
CA ILE A 13 2.97 18.93 -3.01
C ILE A 13 2.41 18.58 -1.62
N VAL A 14 2.56 19.48 -0.64
CA VAL A 14 2.04 19.32 0.72
C VAL A 14 0.50 19.23 0.74
N GLU A 15 -0.16 20.03 -0.09
CA GLU A 15 -1.63 20.02 -0.16
C GLU A 15 -2.14 18.78 -0.90
N TYR A 16 -1.42 18.35 -1.94
CA TYR A 16 -1.67 17.08 -2.61
C TYR A 16 -1.55 15.88 -1.65
N GLU A 17 -0.50 15.84 -0.82
CA GLU A 17 -0.29 14.81 0.19
C GLU A 17 -1.43 14.79 1.23
N ARG A 18 -1.91 15.96 1.67
CA ARG A 18 -3.07 16.06 2.57
C ARG A 18 -4.35 15.51 1.95
N LEU A 19 -4.60 15.83 0.68
CA LEU A 19 -5.78 15.34 -0.03
C LEU A 19 -5.72 13.82 -0.19
N LEU A 20 -4.55 13.26 -0.53
CA LEU A 20 -4.35 11.80 -0.57
C LEU A 20 -4.64 11.15 0.79
N ALA A 21 -4.06 11.68 1.87
CA ALA A 21 -4.29 11.15 3.23
C ALA A 21 -5.79 11.18 3.61
N ARG A 22 -6.51 12.21 3.18
CA ARG A 22 -7.97 12.32 3.40
C ARG A 22 -8.76 11.29 2.60
N VAL A 23 -8.39 11.05 1.34
CA VAL A 23 -9.03 10.02 0.49
C VAL A 23 -8.79 8.63 1.08
N GLU A 24 -7.56 8.33 1.51
CA GLU A 24 -7.22 7.05 2.16
C GLU A 24 -8.04 6.83 3.44
N ALA A 25 -8.21 7.88 4.26
CA ALA A 25 -9.05 7.80 5.45
C ALA A 25 -10.54 7.59 5.11
N GLN A 26 -11.05 8.22 4.05
CA GLN A 26 -12.43 8.04 3.61
C GLN A 26 -12.70 6.64 3.06
N ASP A 27 -11.79 6.08 2.26
CA ASP A 27 -11.90 4.71 1.76
C ASP A 27 -11.90 3.70 2.91
N MET A 28 -11.06 3.94 3.92
CA MET A 28 -11.02 3.12 5.14
C MET A 28 -12.31 3.21 5.97
N ILE A 29 -12.87 4.41 6.15
CA ILE A 29 -14.17 4.59 6.83
C ILE A 29 -15.28 3.88 6.06
N ARG A 30 -15.23 3.88 4.73
CA ARG A 30 -16.18 3.12 3.90
C ARG A 30 -16.07 1.63 4.13
N GLU A 31 -14.84 1.09 4.11
CA GLU A 31 -14.57 -0.34 4.31
C GLU A 31 -15.02 -0.82 5.71
N LEU A 32 -14.79 0.01 6.74
CA LEU A 32 -15.26 -0.23 8.11
C LEU A 32 -16.79 -0.22 8.26
N ASN A 33 -17.50 0.57 7.44
CA ASN A 33 -18.95 0.67 7.49
C ASN A 33 -19.66 -0.28 6.53
N ASP A 34 -18.93 -1.06 5.74
CA ASP A 34 -19.53 -2.06 4.85
C ASP A 34 -20.04 -3.24 5.69
N PRO A 35 -21.37 -3.49 5.73
CA PRO A 35 -21.94 -4.58 6.51
C PRO A 35 -21.58 -5.97 5.97
N ALA A 36 -20.96 -6.07 4.78
CA ALA A 36 -20.38 -7.31 4.26
C ALA A 36 -18.95 -7.56 4.78
N THR A 37 -18.33 -6.60 5.44
CA THR A 37 -17.02 -6.78 6.07
C THR A 37 -17.15 -7.76 7.24
N GLU A 38 -16.43 -8.87 7.15
CA GLU A 38 -16.36 -9.89 8.20
C GLU A 38 -15.84 -9.25 9.51
N TRP A 39 -16.27 -9.72 10.68
CA TRP A 39 -15.78 -9.20 11.95
C TRP A 39 -14.26 -9.32 12.03
N ILE A 40 -13.57 -8.18 11.98
CA ILE A 40 -12.11 -8.12 12.15
C ILE A 40 -11.84 -7.87 13.62
N ASP A 41 -10.99 -8.70 14.22
CA ASP A 41 -10.48 -8.44 15.57
C ASP A 41 -9.79 -7.07 15.63
N ALA A 42 -9.97 -6.32 16.73
CA ALA A 42 -9.44 -4.96 16.84
C ALA A 42 -7.91 -4.92 16.70
N ASP A 43 -7.20 -5.96 17.16
CA ASP A 43 -5.76 -6.07 17.01
C ASP A 43 -5.37 -6.36 15.56
N ASP A 44 -6.12 -7.23 14.88
CA ASP A 44 -5.92 -7.50 13.45
C ASP A 44 -6.18 -6.26 12.59
N PHE A 45 -7.20 -5.47 12.94
CA PHE A 45 -7.51 -4.21 12.28
C PHE A 45 -6.41 -3.16 12.51
N ALA A 46 -5.93 -3.03 13.75
CA ALA A 46 -4.81 -2.15 14.08
C ALA A 46 -3.52 -2.56 13.33
N LEU A 47 -3.24 -3.86 13.22
CA LEU A 47 -2.15 -4.39 12.40
C LEU A 47 -2.34 -4.09 10.91
N GLN A 48 -3.58 -4.14 10.40
CA GLN A 48 -3.89 -3.84 9.00
C GLN A 48 -3.74 -2.34 8.69
N LEU A 49 -4.08 -1.47 9.64
CA LEU A 49 -3.83 -0.03 9.59
C LEU A 49 -2.33 0.27 9.60
N ALA A 50 -1.58 -0.37 10.51
CA ALA A 50 -0.14 -0.20 10.67
C ALA A 50 0.68 -0.89 9.56
N ALA A 51 0.06 -1.78 8.78
CA ALA A 51 0.72 -2.50 7.71
C ALA A 51 1.18 -1.57 6.58
N SER A 52 2.46 -1.65 6.21
CA SER A 52 2.99 -0.92 5.07
C SER A 52 2.25 -1.24 3.77
N ARG A 53 2.30 -0.32 2.81
CA ARG A 53 1.76 -0.52 1.45
C ARG A 53 2.30 -1.81 0.80
N ILE A 54 3.55 -2.19 1.10
CA ILE A 54 4.15 -3.46 0.68
C ILE A 54 3.41 -4.67 1.25
N THR A 55 3.12 -4.68 2.56
CA THR A 55 2.37 -5.76 3.21
C THR A 55 0.99 -5.92 2.59
N LYS A 56 0.30 -4.80 2.34
CA LYS A 56 -1.03 -4.80 1.72
C LYS A 56 -0.97 -5.35 0.28
N ALA A 57 -0.03 -4.86 -0.53
CA ALA A 57 0.17 -5.34 -1.90
C ALA A 57 0.51 -6.84 -1.95
N ARG A 58 1.37 -7.32 -1.04
CA ARG A 58 1.70 -8.76 -0.93
C ARG A 58 0.48 -9.60 -0.59
N LYS A 59 -0.31 -9.18 0.42
CA LYS A 59 -1.54 -9.89 0.81
C LYS A 59 -2.55 -9.92 -0.34
N LYS A 60 -2.72 -8.81 -1.06
CA LYS A 60 -3.60 -8.73 -2.25
C LYS A 60 -3.14 -9.67 -3.37
N ALA A 61 -1.84 -9.91 -3.51
CA ALA A 61 -1.27 -10.89 -4.42
C ALA A 61 -1.39 -12.35 -3.93
N GLY A 62 -1.98 -12.60 -2.75
CA GLY A 62 -2.14 -13.94 -2.17
C GLY A 62 -0.84 -14.59 -1.72
N LEU A 63 0.23 -13.81 -1.52
CA LEU A 63 1.55 -14.35 -1.19
C LEU A 63 1.85 -14.27 0.30
N THR A 64 2.47 -15.32 0.84
CA THR A 64 3.17 -15.26 2.14
C THR A 64 4.49 -14.50 2.01
N GLN A 65 5.05 -14.02 3.14
CA GLN A 65 6.37 -13.38 3.13
C GLN A 65 7.45 -14.32 2.60
N LYS A 66 7.36 -15.63 2.89
CA LYS A 66 8.27 -16.65 2.37
C LYS A 66 8.18 -16.76 0.85
N GLN A 67 6.97 -16.87 0.30
CA GLN A 67 6.78 -16.96 -1.16
C GLN A 67 7.24 -15.70 -1.90
N LEU A 68 7.04 -14.51 -1.32
CA LEU A 68 7.59 -13.29 -1.89
C LEU A 68 9.14 -13.28 -1.82
N GLY A 69 9.71 -13.76 -0.71
CA GLY A 69 11.13 -13.96 -0.56
C GLY A 69 11.70 -14.91 -1.60
N ASP A 70 11.07 -16.07 -1.80
CA ASP A 70 11.46 -17.09 -2.78
C ASP A 70 11.42 -16.53 -4.20
N LYS A 71 10.39 -15.74 -4.56
CA LYS A 71 10.32 -15.03 -5.86
C LYS A 71 11.45 -14.02 -6.06
N LEU A 72 11.94 -13.42 -4.98
CA LEU A 72 12.96 -12.35 -5.01
C LEU A 72 14.38 -12.87 -4.74
N GLY A 73 14.54 -14.14 -4.38
CA GLY A 73 15.80 -14.70 -3.88
C GLY A 73 16.24 -14.08 -2.55
N LEU A 74 15.30 -13.70 -1.69
CA LEU A 74 15.56 -13.07 -0.38
C LEU A 74 15.01 -13.95 0.76
N PRO A 75 15.68 -14.00 1.93
CA PRO A 75 15.14 -14.66 3.11
C PRO A 75 13.81 -14.05 3.56
N GLN A 76 12.89 -14.88 4.07
CA GLN A 76 11.62 -14.40 4.64
C GLN A 76 11.81 -13.34 5.74
N SER A 77 12.86 -13.47 6.55
CA SER A 77 13.20 -12.49 7.59
C SER A 77 13.55 -11.11 7.01
N GLN A 78 14.17 -11.08 5.83
CA GLN A 78 14.46 -9.84 5.12
C GLN A 78 13.17 -9.19 4.59
N ILE A 79 12.24 -9.98 4.04
CA ILE A 79 10.92 -9.49 3.63
C ILE A 79 10.16 -8.90 4.83
N SER A 80 10.15 -9.60 5.97
CA SER A 80 9.54 -9.11 7.21
C SER A 80 10.13 -7.77 7.65
N ARG A 81 11.46 -7.61 7.58
CA ARG A 81 12.13 -6.34 7.92
C ARG A 81 11.76 -5.22 6.95
N ILE A 82 11.71 -5.51 5.65
CA ILE A 82 11.30 -4.54 4.61
C ILE A 82 9.86 -4.09 4.83
N GLU A 83 8.95 -5.02 5.12
CA GLU A 83 7.54 -4.72 5.40
C GLU A 83 7.34 -3.85 6.64
N LYS A 84 8.20 -3.99 7.65
CA LYS A 84 8.17 -3.17 8.87
C LYS A 84 8.85 -1.81 8.71
N ASN A 85 9.91 -1.71 7.90
CA ASN A 85 10.71 -0.49 7.72
C ASN A 85 10.98 -0.24 6.22
N PRO A 86 9.95 0.11 5.44
CA PRO A 86 10.08 0.28 3.98
C PRO A 86 11.00 1.45 3.61
N ASP A 87 11.06 2.48 4.45
CA ASP A 87 11.96 3.64 4.38
C ASP A 87 13.45 3.28 4.42
N ARG A 88 13.79 2.16 5.08
CA ARG A 88 15.17 1.64 5.17
C ARG A 88 15.58 0.75 4.01
N THR A 89 14.72 0.61 2.99
CA THR A 89 14.94 -0.27 1.84
C THR A 89 15.39 0.53 0.63
N THR A 90 16.34 -0.02 -0.14
CA THR A 90 16.80 0.65 -1.36
C THR A 90 15.70 0.71 -2.43
N VAL A 91 15.68 1.79 -3.22
CA VAL A 91 14.79 1.94 -4.38
C VAL A 91 14.92 0.76 -5.36
N ARG A 92 16.12 0.20 -5.52
CA ARG A 92 16.36 -0.99 -6.35
C ARG A 92 15.57 -2.20 -5.84
N THR A 93 15.57 -2.44 -4.53
CA THR A 93 14.81 -3.53 -3.91
C THR A 93 13.30 -3.27 -3.99
N LEU A 94 12.86 -2.03 -3.76
CA LEU A 94 11.44 -1.65 -3.92
C LEU A 94 10.95 -1.90 -5.35
N LYS A 95 11.73 -1.56 -6.38
CA LYS A 95 11.39 -1.86 -7.78
C LYS A 95 11.25 -3.36 -8.05
N LYS A 96 12.13 -4.19 -7.47
CA LYS A 96 12.03 -5.66 -7.60
C LYS A 96 10.76 -6.20 -6.92
N ILE A 97 10.43 -5.69 -5.73
CA ILE A 97 9.21 -6.06 -5.02
C ILE A 97 7.98 -5.66 -5.84
N ALA A 98 7.95 -4.43 -6.35
CA ALA A 98 6.86 -3.95 -7.20
C ALA A 98 6.66 -4.84 -8.44
N ALA A 99 7.75 -5.19 -9.12
CA ALA A 99 7.71 -6.11 -10.26
C ALA A 99 7.21 -7.51 -9.86
N ALA A 100 7.68 -8.06 -8.74
CA ALA A 100 7.24 -9.38 -8.25
C ALA A 100 5.76 -9.41 -7.83
N LEU A 101 5.21 -8.27 -7.42
CA LEU A 101 3.82 -8.09 -7.02
C LEU A 101 2.92 -7.59 -8.16
N GLY A 102 3.48 -7.28 -9.33
CA GLY A 102 2.73 -6.77 -10.48
C GLY A 102 2.14 -5.38 -10.28
N VAL A 103 2.78 -4.53 -9.46
CA VAL A 103 2.31 -3.17 -9.15
C VAL A 103 3.35 -2.12 -9.54
N ASN A 104 2.94 -0.86 -9.65
CA ASN A 104 3.89 0.25 -9.81
C ASN A 104 4.64 0.49 -8.48
N VAL A 105 5.91 0.88 -8.56
CA VAL A 105 6.70 1.20 -7.36
C VAL A 105 6.09 2.35 -6.55
N SER A 106 5.40 3.30 -7.21
CA SER A 106 4.68 4.39 -6.54
C SER A 106 3.52 3.92 -5.67
N ALA A 107 3.01 2.69 -5.87
CA ALA A 107 1.98 2.10 -5.02
C ALA A 107 2.55 1.48 -3.73
N LEU A 108 3.88 1.41 -3.58
CA LEU A 108 4.56 0.81 -2.43
C LEU A 108 5.15 1.84 -1.44
N VAL A 109 5.21 3.11 -1.84
CA VAL A 109 5.80 4.21 -1.06
C VAL A 109 4.80 5.34 -0.88
#